data_AF-A0A928F152-F1
#
_entry.id   AF-A0A928F152-F1
#
_cell.length_a   1.000
_cell.length_b   1.000
_cell.length_c   1.000
_cell.angle_alpha   90.00
_cell.angle_beta   90.00
_cell.angle_gamma   90.00
#
_symmetry.space_group_name_H-M   'P 1'
#
loop_
_entity.id
_entity.type
_entity.pdbx_description
1 polymer ?
#
loop_
_entity_poly.entity_id
_entity_poly.type
_entity_poly.pdbx_seq_one_letter_code
_entity_poly.pdbx_strand_id
1 'polypeptide(L)'
;MSISEKIKSIIQNEQKVYDAGKKAEYDSFWDSYQLNGARTDYSGAFACPNDQMSWTAENFKPKYDIIIEKSGSQCFYLWEHTAPIDLGGILAAQGVRLDTSKATTLHNFMKYGYGICGVLPTIDCSSAGSNTTAMFYGCKITGIEKLVVTDKTVFTDMFNYCYELCDLVIEGKISTGALNLKYSTGLSADSIKSVIDALSDSTTGLSLTLPAAAQTTYAAKYGQSAWNTLIDTKRNWTIAFV
;
A
#
# COMPACT_ATOMS: atom_id res chain seq x y z
N MET A 1 16.49 -18.78 -51.71
CA MET A 1 15.38 -18.27 -50.87
C MET A 1 14.15 -18.03 -51.75
N SER A 2 13.08 -18.78 -51.55
CA SER A 2 11.81 -18.65 -52.27
C SER A 2 11.09 -17.34 -51.94
N ILE A 3 10.11 -16.94 -52.76
CA ILE A 3 9.27 -15.76 -52.49
C ILE A 3 8.55 -15.92 -51.15
N SER A 4 8.07 -17.13 -50.83
CA SER A 4 7.42 -17.43 -49.54
C SER A 4 8.37 -17.22 -48.35
N GLU A 5 9.63 -17.65 -48.47
CA GLU A 5 10.64 -17.44 -47.43
C GLU A 5 10.98 -15.96 -47.24
N LYS A 6 11.05 -15.18 -48.32
CA LYS A 6 11.26 -13.72 -48.25
C LYS A 6 10.11 -13.00 -47.54
N ILE A 7 8.86 -13.34 -47.86
CA ILE A 7 7.67 -12.76 -47.19
C ILE A 7 7.68 -13.07 -45.70
N LYS A 8 7.97 -14.32 -45.31
CA LYS A 8 8.09 -14.70 -43.89
C LYS A 8 9.18 -13.88 -43.17
N SER A 9 10.34 -13.68 -43.82
CA SER A 9 11.42 -12.88 -43.24
C SER A 9 11.03 -11.40 -43.08
N ILE A 10 10.28 -10.82 -44.02
CA ILE A 10 9.82 -9.44 -43.93
C ILE A 10 8.88 -9.27 -42.74
N ILE A 11 7.86 -10.13 -42.61
CA ILE A 11 6.90 -10.09 -41.52
C ILE A 11 7.59 -10.22 -40.16
N GLN A 12 8.55 -11.15 -40.03
CA GLN A 12 9.31 -11.33 -38.80
C GLN A 12 10.19 -10.11 -38.47
N ASN A 13 10.79 -9.48 -39.47
CA ASN A 13 11.62 -8.30 -39.27
C ASN A 13 10.78 -7.06 -38.93
N GLU A 14 9.61 -6.89 -39.54
CA GLU A 14 8.67 -5.81 -39.24
C GLU A 14 8.21 -5.86 -37.78
N GLN A 15 7.80 -7.03 -37.30
CA GLN A 15 7.43 -7.21 -35.89
C GLN A 15 8.60 -6.88 -34.95
N LYS A 16 9.81 -7.34 -35.27
CA LYS A 16 11.01 -7.04 -34.45
C LYS A 16 11.31 -5.54 -34.37
N VAL A 17 11.23 -4.82 -35.49
CA VAL A 17 11.48 -3.37 -35.54
C VAL A 17 10.40 -2.62 -34.77
N TYR A 18 9.14 -3.02 -34.91
CA TYR A 18 8.03 -2.45 -34.16
C TYR A 18 8.18 -2.65 -32.65
N ASP A 19 8.53 -3.87 -32.21
CA ASP A 19 8.75 -4.17 -30.79
C ASP A 19 9.98 -3.42 -30.22
N ALA A 20 11.04 -3.28 -31.02
CA ALA A 20 12.20 -2.47 -30.65
C ALA A 20 11.83 -0.98 -30.48
N GLY A 21 11.01 -0.44 -31.38
CA GLY A 21 10.48 0.93 -31.27
C GLY A 21 9.67 1.14 -30.00
N LYS A 22 8.74 0.22 -29.69
CA LYS A 22 7.97 0.24 -28.42
C LYS A 22 8.87 0.22 -27.20
N LYS A 23 9.88 -0.66 -27.20
CA LYS A 23 10.81 -0.75 -26.07
C LYS A 23 11.60 0.55 -25.90
N ALA A 24 12.07 1.14 -27.01
CA ALA A 24 12.81 2.40 -26.96
C ALA A 24 11.96 3.56 -26.44
N GLU A 25 10.69 3.64 -26.82
CA GLU A 25 9.74 4.64 -26.31
C GLU A 25 9.49 4.44 -24.80
N TYR A 26 9.22 3.19 -24.38
CA TYR A 26 9.08 2.82 -22.97
C TYR A 26 10.32 3.22 -22.15
N ASP A 27 11.51 2.83 -22.62
CA ASP A 27 12.77 3.13 -21.94
C ASP A 27 12.96 4.64 -21.83
N SER A 28 12.79 5.38 -22.93
CA SER A 28 12.96 6.84 -22.95
C SER A 28 11.97 7.55 -22.02
N PHE A 29 10.72 7.08 -21.95
CA PHE A 29 9.72 7.65 -21.05
C PHE A 29 10.13 7.46 -19.58
N TRP A 30 10.42 6.23 -19.16
CA TRP A 30 10.75 5.94 -17.75
C TRP A 30 12.12 6.46 -17.33
N ASP A 31 13.10 6.48 -18.23
CA ASP A 31 14.41 7.10 -18.00
C ASP A 31 14.26 8.60 -17.71
N SER A 32 13.39 9.28 -18.46
CA SER A 32 13.08 10.69 -18.21
C SER A 32 12.25 10.88 -16.93
N TYR A 33 11.13 10.16 -16.80
CA TYR A 33 10.18 10.35 -15.71
C TYR A 33 10.76 9.98 -14.32
N GLN A 34 11.54 8.90 -14.22
CA GLN A 34 12.20 8.47 -12.98
C GLN A 34 13.63 9.02 -12.86
N LEU A 35 14.07 9.89 -13.77
CA LEU A 35 15.42 10.46 -13.80
C LEU A 35 16.51 9.39 -13.74
N ASN A 36 16.39 8.35 -14.56
CA ASN A 36 17.28 7.17 -14.55
C ASN A 36 17.37 6.52 -13.15
N GLY A 37 16.25 6.47 -12.43
CA GLY A 37 16.17 5.95 -11.06
C GLY A 37 16.57 6.93 -9.96
N ALA A 38 16.97 8.16 -10.29
CA ALA A 38 17.38 9.17 -9.31
C ALA A 38 16.22 10.00 -8.74
N ARG A 39 14.98 9.80 -9.21
CA ARG A 39 13.81 10.52 -8.67
C ARG A 39 13.52 10.06 -7.24
N THR A 40 13.45 11.03 -6.32
CA THR A 40 13.21 10.77 -4.89
C THR A 40 11.95 11.43 -4.34
N ASP A 41 11.32 12.32 -5.12
CA ASP A 41 10.07 12.98 -4.79
C ASP A 41 8.98 12.53 -5.75
N TYR A 42 8.00 11.83 -5.18
CA TYR A 42 6.83 11.33 -5.90
C TYR A 42 5.54 12.00 -5.42
N SER A 43 5.63 13.19 -4.79
CA SER A 43 4.46 13.93 -4.35
C SER A 43 3.51 14.20 -5.50
N GLY A 44 2.28 13.71 -5.40
CA GLY A 44 1.27 13.81 -6.46
C GLY A 44 1.68 13.18 -7.79
N ALA A 45 2.75 12.39 -7.85
CA ALA A 45 3.35 11.93 -9.11
C ALA A 45 2.41 11.01 -9.89
N PHE A 46 1.57 10.26 -9.17
CA PHE A 46 0.52 9.40 -9.73
C PHE A 46 -0.89 9.96 -9.50
N ALA A 47 -1.01 11.20 -9.01
CA ALA A 47 -2.28 11.88 -8.79
C ALA A 47 -2.78 12.57 -10.07
N CYS A 48 -3.97 12.20 -10.54
CA CYS A 48 -4.60 12.86 -11.70
C CYS A 48 -5.88 13.60 -11.29
N PRO A 49 -5.90 14.93 -11.16
CA PRO A 49 -7.02 15.67 -10.56
C PRO A 49 -8.37 15.61 -11.29
N ASN A 50 -8.43 15.23 -12.57
CA ASN A 50 -9.54 15.63 -13.44
C ASN A 50 -10.02 14.53 -14.42
N ASP A 51 -10.07 13.26 -14.02
CA ASP A 51 -10.63 12.13 -14.82
C ASP A 51 -9.97 11.88 -16.20
N GLN A 52 -8.93 12.63 -16.57
CA GLN A 52 -8.46 12.64 -17.95
C GLN A 52 -7.29 11.70 -18.22
N MET A 53 -6.41 11.41 -17.25
CA MET A 53 -5.33 10.41 -17.41
C MET A 53 -4.81 9.94 -16.05
N SER A 54 -5.47 8.97 -15.41
CA SER A 54 -4.87 8.23 -14.29
C SER A 54 -3.99 7.11 -14.82
N TRP A 55 -3.01 6.72 -14.02
CA TRP A 55 -2.35 5.43 -14.19
C TRP A 55 -3.40 4.31 -14.14
N THR A 56 -3.21 3.27 -14.95
CA THR A 56 -4.02 2.07 -15.02
C THR A 56 -3.12 0.86 -14.84
N ALA A 57 -3.72 -0.30 -14.59
CA ALA A 57 -2.97 -1.55 -14.56
C ALA A 57 -2.22 -1.84 -15.88
N GLU A 58 -2.64 -1.25 -17.00
CA GLU A 58 -2.02 -1.44 -18.31
C GLU A 58 -0.81 -0.51 -18.52
N ASN A 59 -0.91 0.76 -18.14
CA ASN A 59 0.11 1.77 -18.44
C ASN A 59 1.11 2.02 -17.30
N PHE A 60 0.80 1.63 -16.06
CA PHE A 60 1.73 1.73 -14.95
C PHE A 60 2.71 0.54 -14.97
N LYS A 61 3.93 0.80 -15.43
CA LYS A 61 5.00 -0.20 -15.63
C LYS A 61 6.38 0.42 -15.33
N PRO A 62 6.65 0.81 -14.06
CA PRO A 62 7.90 1.47 -13.72
C PRO A 62 9.12 0.63 -14.13
N LYS A 63 10.20 1.31 -14.56
CA LYS A 63 11.45 0.67 -14.99
C LYS A 63 12.46 0.57 -13.83
N TYR A 64 12.42 1.53 -12.92
CA TYR A 64 13.32 1.63 -11.76
C TYR A 64 12.54 1.53 -10.45
N ASP A 65 13.23 1.18 -9.37
CA ASP A 65 12.74 1.28 -7.99
C ASP A 65 12.11 2.64 -7.71
N ILE A 66 11.00 2.62 -6.98
CA ILE A 66 10.32 3.82 -6.50
C ILE A 66 10.82 4.07 -5.08
N ILE A 67 11.82 4.94 -4.97
CA ILE A 67 12.46 5.29 -3.70
C ILE A 67 11.95 6.67 -3.27
N ILE A 68 11.26 6.73 -2.13
CA ILE A 68 10.71 7.97 -1.60
C ILE A 68 11.61 8.45 -0.45
N GLU A 69 12.47 9.44 -0.73
CA GLU A 69 13.38 10.01 0.28
C GLU A 69 12.93 11.37 0.83
N LYS A 70 11.92 11.97 0.19
CA LYS A 70 11.34 13.24 0.62
C LYS A 70 9.86 13.04 0.92
N SER A 71 8.99 13.57 0.09
CA SER A 71 7.55 13.49 0.31
C SER A 71 6.95 12.38 -0.55
N GLY A 72 6.26 11.46 0.10
CA GLY A 72 5.30 10.54 -0.53
C GLY A 72 3.89 11.13 -0.53
N SER A 73 3.69 12.40 -0.17
CA SER A 73 2.34 12.93 -0.02
C SER A 73 1.54 12.79 -1.30
N GLN A 74 0.36 12.17 -1.23
CA GLN A 74 -0.50 11.95 -2.39
C GLN A 74 0.20 11.20 -3.55
N CYS A 75 1.24 10.41 -3.27
CA CYS A 75 2.00 9.70 -4.30
C CYS A 75 1.07 8.92 -5.23
N PHE A 76 0.28 8.02 -4.65
CA PHE A 76 -0.70 7.17 -5.32
C PHE A 76 -2.13 7.62 -5.03
N TYR A 77 -2.37 8.93 -5.10
CA TYR A 77 -3.71 9.48 -4.91
C TYR A 77 -4.56 9.23 -6.17
N LEU A 78 -5.48 8.27 -6.11
CA LEU A 78 -6.40 7.97 -7.21
C LEU A 78 -7.78 8.53 -6.88
N TRP A 79 -8.49 9.02 -7.89
CA TRP A 79 -9.87 9.48 -7.72
C TRP A 79 -10.87 8.34 -7.91
N GLU A 80 -12.10 8.55 -7.43
CA GLU A 80 -13.16 7.54 -7.27
C GLU A 80 -13.56 6.81 -8.57
N HIS A 81 -13.16 7.32 -9.74
CA HIS A 81 -13.47 6.77 -11.06
C HIS A 81 -12.31 6.02 -11.72
N THR A 82 -11.19 5.80 -11.02
CA THR A 82 -10.07 5.04 -11.56
C THR A 82 -10.32 3.54 -11.44
N ALA A 83 -10.08 2.78 -12.51
CA ALA A 83 -10.11 1.32 -12.45
C ALA A 83 -9.13 0.79 -11.37
N PRO A 84 -9.45 -0.30 -10.66
CA PRO A 84 -8.55 -0.91 -9.69
C PRO A 84 -7.18 -1.29 -10.29
N ILE A 85 -6.14 -1.06 -9.50
CA ILE A 85 -4.73 -1.27 -9.78
C ILE A 85 -4.19 -2.10 -8.62
N ASP A 86 -3.78 -3.32 -8.95
CA ASP A 86 -2.99 -4.16 -8.04
C ASP A 86 -1.54 -3.65 -8.05
N LEU A 87 -1.25 -2.69 -7.18
CA LEU A 87 0.07 -2.06 -7.11
C LEU A 87 1.15 -3.09 -6.77
N GLY A 88 0.91 -3.97 -5.80
CA GLY A 88 1.86 -5.01 -5.41
C GLY A 88 2.16 -5.96 -6.56
N GLY A 89 1.11 -6.45 -7.24
CA GLY A 89 1.26 -7.31 -8.41
C GLY A 89 2.02 -6.66 -9.56
N ILE A 90 1.80 -5.36 -9.82
CA ILE A 90 2.53 -4.63 -10.86
C ILE A 90 4.01 -4.50 -10.51
N LEU A 91 4.33 -4.09 -9.28
CA LEU A 91 5.72 -3.92 -8.83
C LEU A 91 6.47 -5.25 -8.91
N ALA A 92 5.85 -6.35 -8.45
CA ALA A 92 6.38 -7.69 -8.56
C ALA A 92 6.63 -8.12 -10.02
N ALA A 93 5.66 -7.87 -10.91
CA ALA A 93 5.80 -8.19 -12.34
C ALA A 93 6.89 -7.39 -13.05
N GLN A 94 7.19 -6.16 -12.58
CA GLN A 94 8.31 -5.37 -13.10
C GLN A 94 9.65 -5.69 -12.43
N GLY A 95 9.66 -6.46 -11.34
CA GLY A 95 10.87 -6.67 -10.54
C GLY A 95 11.36 -5.39 -9.86
N VAL A 96 10.44 -4.49 -9.54
CA VAL A 96 10.69 -3.15 -9.00
C VAL A 96 10.24 -3.08 -7.54
N ARG A 97 11.00 -2.40 -6.70
CA ARG A 97 10.68 -2.19 -5.28
C ARG A 97 10.04 -0.82 -5.04
N LEU A 98 9.12 -0.77 -4.07
CA LEU A 98 8.69 0.47 -3.41
C LEU A 98 9.43 0.59 -2.08
N ASP A 99 10.17 1.68 -1.88
CA ASP A 99 10.92 1.96 -0.64
C ASP A 99 10.45 3.29 -0.05
N THR A 100 9.76 3.24 1.08
CA THR A 100 9.29 4.41 1.82
C THR A 100 10.09 4.69 3.09
N SER A 101 11.16 3.93 3.35
CA SER A 101 11.90 3.97 4.63
C SER A 101 12.49 5.35 4.97
N LYS A 102 12.73 6.18 3.95
CA LYS A 102 13.26 7.54 4.08
C LYS A 102 12.20 8.63 3.85
N ALA A 103 10.94 8.28 3.61
CA ALA A 103 9.89 9.25 3.36
C ALA A 103 9.65 10.10 4.61
N THR A 104 9.74 11.43 4.50
CA THR A 104 9.49 12.37 5.60
C THR A 104 8.01 12.67 5.80
N THR A 105 7.17 12.27 4.85
CA THR A 105 5.71 12.32 4.91
C THR A 105 5.11 11.25 3.99
N LEU A 106 4.07 10.58 4.51
CA LEU A 106 3.19 9.67 3.78
C LEU A 106 1.72 10.13 3.91
N HIS A 107 1.52 11.43 4.11
CA HIS A 107 0.19 12.01 4.19
C HIS A 107 -0.60 11.75 2.90
N ASN A 108 -1.80 11.19 3.03
CA ASN A 108 -2.65 10.85 1.89
C ASN A 108 -1.95 9.95 0.84
N PHE A 109 -0.97 9.12 1.23
CA PHE A 109 -0.12 8.36 0.32
C PHE A 109 -0.90 7.64 -0.80
N MET A 110 -2.02 7.02 -0.45
CA MET A 110 -2.95 6.28 -1.31
C MET A 110 -4.42 6.71 -1.04
N LYS A 111 -4.66 7.99 -0.76
CA LYS A 111 -6.01 8.47 -0.38
C LYS A 111 -6.99 8.44 -1.56
N TYR A 112 -8.26 8.13 -1.25
CA TYR A 112 -9.37 7.89 -2.19
C TYR A 112 -9.10 6.74 -3.18
N GLY A 113 -8.20 5.84 -2.78
CA GLY A 113 -7.78 4.68 -3.55
C GLY A 113 -8.84 3.60 -3.73
N TYR A 114 -10.07 3.93 -4.14
CA TYR A 114 -11.01 2.95 -4.70
C TYR A 114 -10.37 2.18 -5.88
N GLY A 115 -9.33 2.77 -6.47
CA GLY A 115 -8.48 2.20 -7.50
C GLY A 115 -7.19 1.51 -7.01
N ILE A 116 -6.79 1.50 -5.73
CA ILE A 116 -5.64 0.69 -5.27
C ILE A 116 -6.18 -0.55 -4.55
N CYS A 117 -5.79 -1.73 -5.03
CA CYS A 117 -6.24 -3.00 -4.47
C CYS A 117 -5.10 -4.02 -4.34
N GLY A 118 -5.46 -5.21 -3.87
CA GLY A 118 -4.51 -6.32 -3.69
C GLY A 118 -3.66 -6.18 -2.43
N VAL A 119 -2.56 -6.92 -2.41
CA VAL A 119 -1.62 -6.91 -1.29
C VAL A 119 -0.52 -5.90 -1.57
N LEU A 120 -0.39 -4.90 -0.71
CA LEU A 120 0.71 -3.96 -0.75
C LEU A 120 2.00 -4.61 -0.23
N PRO A 121 3.17 -4.25 -0.80
CA PRO A 121 4.45 -4.66 -0.26
C PRO A 121 4.69 -4.02 1.12
N THR A 122 5.85 -4.25 1.70
CA THR A 122 6.27 -3.55 2.93
C THR A 122 6.16 -2.03 2.77
N ILE A 123 5.41 -1.37 3.65
CA ILE A 123 5.35 0.09 3.77
C ILE A 123 6.04 0.49 5.08
N ASP A 124 7.07 1.30 4.99
CA ASP A 124 7.87 1.76 6.12
C ASP A 124 7.57 3.22 6.46
N CYS A 125 7.07 3.46 7.67
CA CYS A 125 6.74 4.78 8.19
C CYS A 125 7.82 5.37 9.13
N SER A 126 8.98 4.73 9.25
CA SER A 126 9.99 5.07 10.26
C SER A 126 10.51 6.51 10.17
N SER A 127 10.65 7.04 8.95
CA SER A 127 11.10 8.42 8.73
C SER A 127 9.97 9.45 8.66
N ALA A 128 8.71 9.03 8.57
CA ALA A 128 7.57 9.92 8.35
C ALA A 128 7.13 10.65 9.64
N GLY A 129 7.54 10.15 10.81
CA GLY A 129 7.12 10.68 12.11
C GLY A 129 5.59 10.74 12.21
N SER A 130 5.05 11.92 12.50
CA SER A 130 3.61 12.15 12.63
C SER A 130 2.88 12.40 11.30
N ASN A 131 3.57 12.42 10.17
CA ASN A 131 3.01 12.78 8.86
C ASN A 131 2.46 11.58 8.09
N THR A 132 1.61 10.77 8.74
CA THR A 132 1.04 9.52 8.19
C THR A 132 -0.50 9.54 8.13
N THR A 133 -1.11 10.70 8.34
CA THR A 133 -2.57 10.87 8.31
C THR A 133 -3.17 10.46 6.98
N ALA A 134 -4.28 9.69 7.03
CA ALA A 134 -5.08 9.25 5.89
C ALA A 134 -4.28 8.49 4.81
N MET A 135 -3.23 7.77 5.19
CA MET A 135 -2.31 7.09 4.28
C MET A 135 -3.01 6.13 3.31
N PHE A 136 -3.97 5.33 3.77
CA PHE A 136 -4.71 4.35 2.95
C PHE A 136 -6.21 4.65 2.90
N TYR A 137 -6.62 5.90 3.16
CA TYR A 137 -8.02 6.28 3.24
C TYR A 137 -8.81 5.88 1.98
N GLY A 138 -9.84 5.04 2.14
CA GLY A 138 -10.69 4.56 1.05
C GLY A 138 -10.05 3.54 0.11
N CYS A 139 -8.92 2.93 0.48
CA CYS A 139 -8.28 1.88 -0.32
C CYS A 139 -9.09 0.57 -0.34
N LYS A 140 -9.01 -0.17 -1.45
CA LYS A 140 -9.50 -1.56 -1.60
C LYS A 140 -8.39 -2.59 -1.43
N ILE A 141 -7.38 -2.25 -0.64
CA ILE A 141 -6.28 -3.17 -0.33
C ILE A 141 -6.83 -4.35 0.45
N THR A 142 -6.44 -5.56 0.05
CA THR A 142 -6.77 -6.78 0.79
C THR A 142 -5.73 -7.06 1.85
N GLY A 143 -4.49 -6.62 1.64
CA GLY A 143 -3.47 -6.73 2.67
C GLY A 143 -2.31 -5.77 2.53
N ILE A 144 -1.48 -5.75 3.57
CA ILE A 144 -0.16 -5.13 3.60
C ILE A 144 0.79 -6.18 4.14
N GLU A 145 1.80 -6.57 3.36
CA GLU A 145 2.80 -7.57 3.77
C GLU A 145 3.39 -7.23 5.13
N LYS A 146 3.74 -5.95 5.32
CA LYS A 146 4.24 -5.40 6.57
C LYS A 146 4.10 -3.88 6.60
N LEU A 147 3.55 -3.36 7.68
CA LEU A 147 3.56 -1.93 8.00
C LEU A 147 4.57 -1.67 9.13
N VAL A 148 5.68 -1.03 8.82
CA VAL A 148 6.71 -0.68 9.81
C VAL A 148 6.35 0.67 10.42
N VAL A 149 6.22 0.72 11.74
CA VAL A 149 5.77 1.90 12.49
C VAL A 149 6.71 2.22 13.64
N THR A 150 6.64 3.47 14.11
CA THR A 150 7.37 3.93 15.29
C THR A 150 6.42 4.47 16.33
N ASP A 151 6.96 4.82 17.50
CA ASP A 151 6.24 5.52 18.56
C ASP A 151 5.69 6.89 18.12
N LYS A 152 6.20 7.46 17.01
CA LYS A 152 5.77 8.74 16.42
C LYS A 152 4.71 8.60 15.34
N THR A 153 4.46 7.40 14.82
CA THR A 153 3.50 7.16 13.74
C THR A 153 2.09 7.51 14.19
N VAL A 154 1.36 8.28 13.37
CA VAL A 154 -0.02 8.73 13.65
C VAL A 154 -1.02 7.97 12.78
N PHE A 155 -2.05 7.40 13.40
CA PHE A 155 -3.05 6.56 12.73
C PHE A 155 -4.35 7.28 12.36
N THR A 156 -4.41 8.60 12.53
CA THR A 156 -5.58 9.41 12.17
C THR A 156 -6.01 9.12 10.73
N ASP A 157 -7.20 8.54 10.60
CA ASP A 157 -7.84 8.17 9.33
C ASP A 157 -7.02 7.23 8.44
N MET A 158 -5.95 6.60 8.95
CA MET A 158 -5.01 5.82 8.14
C MET A 158 -5.70 4.73 7.32
N PHE A 159 -6.64 4.01 7.93
CA PHE A 159 -7.41 2.91 7.33
C PHE A 159 -8.90 3.21 7.21
N ASN A 160 -9.28 4.49 7.27
CA ASN A 160 -10.69 4.85 7.19
C ASN A 160 -11.26 4.39 5.84
N TYR A 161 -12.43 3.75 5.85
CA TYR A 161 -13.06 3.13 4.68
C TYR A 161 -12.27 2.02 3.96
N CYS A 162 -11.28 1.38 4.60
CA CYS A 162 -10.60 0.18 4.08
C CYS A 162 -11.42 -1.09 4.33
N TYR A 163 -12.49 -1.30 3.55
CA TYR A 163 -13.44 -2.39 3.76
C TYR A 163 -12.90 -3.79 3.43
N GLU A 164 -11.96 -3.87 2.49
CA GLU A 164 -11.44 -5.15 1.97
C GLU A 164 -10.20 -5.65 2.72
N LEU A 165 -9.66 -4.84 3.64
CA LEU A 165 -8.43 -5.16 4.37
C LEU A 165 -8.66 -6.37 5.29
N CYS A 166 -8.01 -7.48 4.98
CA CYS A 166 -8.01 -8.72 5.76
C CYS A 166 -6.66 -9.04 6.39
N ASP A 167 -5.56 -8.70 5.70
CA ASP A 167 -4.20 -9.07 6.12
C ASP A 167 -3.36 -7.84 6.46
N LEU A 168 -2.98 -7.70 7.73
CA LEU A 168 -2.20 -6.58 8.24
C LEU A 168 -1.20 -7.07 9.27
N VAL A 169 0.09 -6.96 8.93
CA VAL A 169 1.18 -7.17 9.88
C VAL A 169 1.78 -5.83 10.26
N ILE A 170 1.86 -5.54 11.56
CA ILE A 170 2.51 -4.34 12.10
C ILE A 170 3.84 -4.74 12.73
N GLU A 171 4.92 -4.10 12.27
CA GLU A 171 6.25 -4.19 12.88
C GLU A 171 6.57 -2.87 13.59
N GLY A 172 6.85 -2.95 14.89
CA GLY A 172 7.09 -1.78 15.74
C GLY A 172 6.07 -1.62 16.85
N LYS A 173 6.01 -0.44 17.45
CA LYS A 173 5.12 -0.13 18.59
C LYS A 173 4.27 1.10 18.35
N ILE A 174 2.96 0.93 18.47
CA ILE A 174 1.96 2.00 18.39
C ILE A 174 1.93 2.70 19.76
N SER A 175 2.38 3.96 19.80
CA SER A 175 2.42 4.75 21.03
C SER A 175 1.79 6.13 20.90
N THR A 176 1.22 6.46 19.73
CA THR A 176 0.64 7.78 19.45
C THR A 176 -0.66 7.65 18.66
N GLY A 177 -1.68 8.39 19.08
CA GLY A 177 -2.97 8.48 18.39
C GLY A 177 -3.87 7.26 18.56
N ALA A 178 -5.11 7.39 18.10
CA ALA A 178 -6.07 6.29 18.05
C ALA A 178 -5.93 5.51 16.75
N LEU A 179 -5.93 4.18 16.81
CA LEU A 179 -5.99 3.31 15.64
C LEU A 179 -7.45 2.88 15.42
N ASN A 180 -7.98 3.15 14.23
CA ASN A 180 -9.34 2.79 13.85
C ASN A 180 -9.35 1.86 12.63
N LEU A 181 -9.82 0.63 12.85
CA LEU A 181 -9.95 -0.43 11.86
C LEU A 181 -11.41 -0.91 11.71
N LYS A 182 -12.39 -0.16 12.22
CA LYS A 182 -13.81 -0.61 12.25
C LYS A 182 -14.39 -1.02 10.90
N TYR A 183 -13.88 -0.44 9.81
CA TYR A 183 -14.35 -0.73 8.45
C TYR A 183 -13.77 -2.04 7.88
N SER A 184 -12.62 -2.50 8.40
CA SER A 184 -11.89 -3.67 7.91
C SER A 184 -12.51 -4.96 8.46
N THR A 185 -13.77 -5.22 8.13
CA THR A 185 -14.60 -6.30 8.70
C THR A 185 -14.06 -7.70 8.38
N GLY A 186 -13.19 -7.83 7.37
CA GLY A 186 -12.53 -9.07 6.96
C GLY A 186 -11.20 -9.36 7.66
N LEU A 187 -10.77 -8.56 8.66
CA LEU A 187 -9.49 -8.77 9.36
C LEU A 187 -9.34 -10.20 9.88
N SER A 188 -8.24 -10.84 9.48
CA SER A 188 -7.91 -12.20 9.91
C SER A 188 -7.51 -12.24 11.39
N ALA A 189 -7.64 -13.40 12.02
CA ALA A 189 -7.22 -13.61 13.41
C ALA A 189 -5.74 -13.28 13.64
N ASP A 190 -4.89 -13.47 12.63
CA ASP A 190 -3.45 -13.16 12.70
C ASP A 190 -3.20 -11.65 12.64
N SER A 191 -3.93 -10.94 11.77
CA SER A 191 -3.90 -9.48 11.71
C SER A 191 -4.36 -8.85 13.02
N ILE A 192 -5.45 -9.35 13.59
CA ILE A 192 -5.96 -8.90 14.90
C ILE A 192 -4.88 -9.08 15.98
N LYS A 193 -4.21 -10.24 15.99
CA LYS A 193 -3.10 -10.50 16.91
C LYS A 193 -1.96 -9.50 16.71
N SER A 194 -1.52 -9.31 15.47
CA SER A 194 -0.40 -8.43 15.13
C SER A 194 -0.67 -6.98 15.55
N VAL A 195 -1.89 -6.48 15.31
CA VAL A 195 -2.32 -5.15 15.74
C VAL A 195 -2.28 -5.01 17.25
N ILE A 196 -2.83 -5.97 18.00
CA ILE A 196 -2.88 -5.90 19.47
C ILE A 196 -1.47 -6.01 20.07
N ASP A 197 -0.62 -6.92 19.58
CA ASP A 197 0.77 -7.08 20.05
C ASP A 197 1.60 -5.80 19.82
N ALA A 198 1.32 -5.09 18.74
CA ALA A 198 1.99 -3.84 18.38
C ALA A 198 1.58 -2.66 19.27
N LEU A 199 0.49 -2.73 20.03
CA LEU A 199 0.14 -1.69 21.00
C LEU A 199 1.25 -1.54 22.06
N SER A 200 1.61 -0.30 22.41
CA SER A 200 2.59 -0.02 23.47
C SER A 200 2.13 -0.54 24.83
N ASP A 201 3.06 -1.11 25.59
CA ASP A 201 2.82 -1.63 26.94
C ASP A 201 2.80 -0.52 28.01
N SER A 202 3.33 0.67 27.69
CA SER A 202 3.49 1.78 28.65
C SER A 202 2.60 2.98 28.36
N THR A 203 2.08 3.13 27.14
CA THR A 203 1.25 4.28 26.77
C THR A 203 -0.18 4.11 27.28
N THR A 204 -0.73 5.12 27.95
CA THR A 204 -2.10 5.06 28.53
C THR A 204 -3.05 6.01 27.83
N GLY A 205 -4.34 5.67 27.81
CA GLY A 205 -5.41 6.58 27.36
C GLY A 205 -5.58 6.67 25.84
N LEU A 206 -4.93 5.76 25.09
CA LEU A 206 -5.16 5.60 23.65
C LEU A 206 -6.22 4.53 23.38
N SER A 207 -6.77 4.56 22.17
CA SER A 207 -7.82 3.64 21.75
C SER A 207 -7.47 2.87 20.49
N LEU A 208 -7.95 1.63 20.45
CA LEU A 208 -8.02 0.78 19.28
C LEU A 208 -9.49 0.47 19.02
N THR A 209 -10.00 0.79 17.84
CA THR A 209 -11.34 0.39 17.40
C THR A 209 -11.21 -0.71 16.36
N LEU A 210 -11.75 -1.88 16.68
CA LEU A 210 -11.82 -3.04 15.79
C LEU A 210 -13.25 -3.23 15.24
N PRO A 211 -13.42 -3.98 14.14
CA PRO A 211 -14.73 -4.40 13.69
C PRO A 211 -15.46 -5.25 14.74
N ALA A 212 -16.79 -5.19 14.76
CA ALA A 212 -17.66 -5.97 15.66
C ALA A 212 -17.33 -7.47 15.69
N ALA A 213 -16.93 -8.05 14.55
CA ALA A 213 -16.60 -9.47 14.41
C ALA A 213 -15.17 -9.85 14.86
N ALA A 214 -14.33 -8.91 15.31
CA ALA A 214 -12.92 -9.19 15.58
C ALA A 214 -12.72 -10.22 16.70
N GLN A 215 -13.44 -10.08 17.81
CA GLN A 215 -13.35 -11.04 18.92
C GLN A 215 -13.74 -12.46 18.48
N THR A 216 -14.87 -12.60 17.79
CA THR A 216 -15.35 -13.91 17.34
C THR A 216 -14.40 -14.53 16.31
N THR A 217 -13.86 -13.72 15.41
CA THR A 217 -12.86 -14.15 14.41
C THR A 217 -11.59 -14.67 15.06
N TYR A 218 -11.04 -13.93 16.04
CA TYR A 218 -9.87 -14.37 16.78
C TYR A 218 -10.15 -15.65 17.59
N ALA A 219 -11.24 -15.65 18.35
CA ALA A 219 -11.60 -16.77 19.22
C ALA A 219 -11.93 -18.05 18.44
N ALA A 220 -12.42 -17.95 17.20
CA ALA A 220 -12.63 -19.11 16.34
C ALA A 220 -11.32 -19.82 15.96
N LYS A 221 -10.21 -19.08 15.79
CA LYS A 221 -8.90 -19.66 15.47
C LYS A 221 -8.10 -20.08 16.70
N TYR A 222 -8.07 -19.24 17.74
CA TYR A 222 -7.18 -19.38 18.89
C TYR A 222 -7.89 -19.74 20.21
N GLY A 223 -9.21 -19.71 20.24
CA GLY A 223 -10.02 -19.95 21.43
C GLY A 223 -10.28 -18.69 22.27
N GLN A 224 -11.39 -18.71 23.01
CA GLN A 224 -11.81 -17.58 23.86
C GLN A 224 -10.82 -17.27 25.00
N SER A 225 -10.15 -18.28 25.56
CA SER A 225 -9.14 -18.08 26.61
C SER A 225 -7.90 -17.35 26.09
N ALA A 226 -7.49 -17.63 24.85
CA ALA A 226 -6.39 -16.92 24.21
C ALA A 226 -6.74 -15.45 23.93
N TRP A 227 -7.98 -15.18 23.51
CA TRP A 227 -8.48 -13.82 23.35
C TRP A 227 -8.41 -13.02 24.66
N ASN A 228 -8.95 -13.59 25.74
CA ASN A 228 -8.95 -12.94 27.05
C ASN A 228 -7.51 -12.63 27.51
N THR A 229 -6.60 -13.59 27.33
CA THR A 229 -5.17 -13.40 27.65
C THR A 229 -4.55 -12.28 26.83
N LEU A 230 -4.84 -12.23 25.52
CA LEU A 230 -4.31 -11.21 24.62
C LEU A 230 -4.77 -9.80 25.03
N ILE A 231 -6.07 -9.59 25.25
CA ILE A 231 -6.62 -8.30 25.67
C ILE A 231 -6.13 -7.90 27.06
N ASP A 232 -5.97 -8.86 27.97
CA ASP A 232 -5.43 -8.61 29.31
C ASP A 232 -3.99 -8.08 29.30
N THR A 233 -3.22 -8.32 28.24
CA THR A 233 -1.87 -7.73 28.09
C THR A 233 -1.90 -6.23 27.78
N LYS A 234 -3.05 -5.68 27.34
CA LYS A 234 -3.19 -4.29 26.87
C LYS A 234 -4.24 -3.49 27.63
N ARG A 235 -4.37 -3.71 28.95
CA ARG A 235 -5.35 -3.00 29.81
C ARG A 235 -5.15 -1.48 29.89
N ASN A 236 -4.00 -0.97 29.47
CA ASN A 236 -3.69 0.45 29.32
C ASN A 236 -4.37 1.10 28.08
N TRP A 237 -4.96 0.28 27.20
CA TRP A 237 -5.68 0.71 25.99
C TRP A 237 -7.18 0.52 26.11
N THR A 238 -7.94 1.44 25.54
CA THR A 238 -9.38 1.26 25.32
C THR A 238 -9.59 0.51 24.00
N ILE A 239 -9.98 -0.76 24.07
CA ILE A 239 -10.27 -1.58 22.89
C ILE A 239 -11.78 -1.66 22.72
N ALA A 240 -12.29 -1.15 21.59
CA ALA A 240 -13.71 -1.12 21.25
C ALA A 240 -14.02 -1.95 19.99
N PHE A 241 -15.27 -2.42 19.90
CA PHE A 241 -15.78 -3.21 18.79
C PHE A 241 -17.02 -2.50 18.23
N VAL A 242 -17.01 -2.15 16.94
CA VAL A 242 -18.06 -1.36 16.29
C VAL A 242 -18.46 -1.99 14.96
#